data_AF-A0A8S1EN19-F1
#
_entry.id   AF-A0A8S1EN19-F1
#
_cell.length_a   1.000
_cell.length_b   1.000
_cell.length_c   1.000
_cell.angle_alpha   90.00
_cell.angle_beta   90.00
_cell.angle_gamma   90.00
#
_symmetry.space_group_name_H-M   'P 1'
#
loop_
_entity.id
_entity.type
_entity.pdbx_description
1 polymer ?
#
loop_
_entity_poly.entity_id
_entity_poly.type
_entity_poly.pdbx_seq_one_letter_code
_entity_poly.pdbx_strand_id
1 'polypeptide(L)'
;MYSYEYLPENHTKGQIIYKFKDVRSVSDQVFLSTRVNRMLWTLTLEFNKTMNMRNRKEGRRYIEAKIKCHNNIKTNFECVAKVALKTVLRAENGKITTIVSVSNPVYSPDHAECRMIQFEDNLFYADVEMQLEIIVISCKGIPEIYDPLKSIPEFADVTLIIEGKKLKSNKLYLTMHSPVFGKMFSDNPQNEYVLDNVSFSQFVLLHNAIMPAGEDIKGIN
;
A
#
# COMPACT_ATOMS: atom_id res chain seq x y z
N MET A 1 7.66 -20.75 12.56
CA MET A 1 6.99 -19.65 11.83
C MET A 1 8.02 -18.53 11.74
N TYR A 2 8.62 -18.32 10.58
CA TYR A 2 9.66 -17.29 10.42
C TYR A 2 8.99 -15.98 9.99
N SER A 3 9.01 -14.96 10.84
CA SER A 3 8.57 -13.60 10.51
C SER A 3 9.74 -12.87 9.87
N TYR A 4 9.62 -12.47 8.60
CA TYR A 4 10.60 -11.60 7.96
C TYR A 4 10.24 -10.15 8.28
N GLU A 5 11.20 -9.42 8.82
CA GLU A 5 11.09 -7.97 9.02
C GLU A 5 11.68 -7.30 7.77
N TYR A 6 10.82 -6.87 6.85
CA TYR A 6 11.26 -6.01 5.76
C TYR A 6 11.47 -4.61 6.36
N LEU A 7 12.72 -4.32 6.70
CA LEU A 7 13.14 -2.97 7.04
C LEU A 7 13.37 -2.24 5.72
N PRO A 8 12.46 -1.34 5.28
CA PRO A 8 12.77 -0.53 4.11
C PRO A 8 14.05 0.25 4.41
N GLU A 9 15.09 0.05 3.60
CA GLU A 9 16.43 0.64 3.83
C GLU A 9 16.40 2.18 3.84
N ASN A 10 15.29 2.80 3.45
CA ASN A 10 15.01 4.21 3.62
C ASN A 10 13.52 4.40 3.93
N HIS A 11 13.18 5.26 4.90
CA HIS A 11 11.79 5.66 5.16
C HIS A 11 11.14 6.19 3.88
N THR A 12 10.20 5.44 3.30
CA THR A 12 9.39 5.91 2.15
C THR A 12 8.33 6.90 2.62
N LYS A 13 8.37 8.08 2.04
CA LYS A 13 7.44 9.17 2.31
C LYS A 13 6.47 9.34 1.15
N GLY A 14 5.19 9.49 1.45
CA GLY A 14 4.14 9.87 0.51
C GLY A 14 3.34 11.05 1.01
N GLN A 15 2.70 11.75 0.08
CA GLN A 15 1.91 12.94 0.40
C GLN A 15 0.65 12.99 -0.46
N ILE A 16 -0.45 13.41 0.15
CA ILE A 16 -1.70 13.78 -0.51
C ILE A 16 -1.99 15.23 -0.15
N ILE A 17 -2.19 16.09 -1.15
CA ILE A 17 -2.61 17.47 -0.94
C ILE A 17 -3.96 17.65 -1.61
N TYR A 18 -4.92 18.19 -0.87
CA TYR A 18 -6.25 18.48 -1.39
C TYR A 18 -6.73 19.86 -0.93
N LYS A 19 -7.32 20.61 -1.86
CA LYS A 19 -7.75 22.00 -1.63
C LYS A 19 -9.25 22.08 -1.81
N PHE A 20 -9.94 22.58 -0.78
CA PHE A 20 -11.36 22.89 -0.82
C PHE A 20 -11.54 24.38 -1.06
N LYS A 21 -12.27 24.72 -2.11
CA LYS A 21 -12.82 26.05 -2.34
C LYS A 21 -14.27 25.99 -1.88
N ASP A 22 -14.53 26.42 -0.64
CA ASP A 22 -15.80 26.22 0.09
C ASP A 22 -16.14 24.77 0.49
N VAL A 23 -15.88 24.43 1.75
CA VAL A 23 -16.17 23.11 2.36
C VAL A 23 -17.66 22.75 2.32
N ARG A 24 -18.58 23.72 2.24
CA ARG A 24 -20.04 23.47 2.25
C ARG A 24 -20.54 22.87 0.94
N SER A 25 -19.80 23.08 -0.14
CA SER A 25 -20.13 22.54 -1.47
C SER A 25 -19.66 21.09 -1.66
N VAL A 26 -18.88 20.58 -0.70
CA VAL A 26 -18.30 19.25 -0.77
C VAL A 26 -19.38 18.22 -0.49
N SER A 27 -19.35 17.11 -1.24
CA SER A 27 -20.19 15.94 -0.99
C SER A 27 -20.01 15.43 0.44
N ASP A 28 -20.98 14.67 0.93
CA ASP A 28 -20.93 14.07 2.28
C ASP A 28 -19.62 13.30 2.53
N GLN A 29 -18.99 12.80 1.47
CA GLN A 29 -17.70 12.12 1.54
C GLN A 29 -16.77 12.50 0.38
N VAL A 30 -15.47 12.54 0.65
CA VAL A 30 -14.40 12.70 -0.36
C VAL A 30 -13.39 11.57 -0.20
N PHE A 31 -13.02 10.95 -1.32
CA PHE A 31 -12.06 9.85 -1.38
C PHE A 31 -10.81 10.28 -2.13
N LEU A 32 -9.67 10.14 -1.49
CA LEU A 32 -8.36 10.43 -2.06
C LEU A 32 -7.49 9.19 -1.92
N SER A 33 -6.68 8.89 -2.93
CA SER A 33 -5.77 7.75 -2.85
C SER A 33 -4.37 8.09 -3.37
N THR A 34 -3.37 7.41 -2.81
CA THR A 34 -1.97 7.51 -3.25
C THR A 34 -1.26 6.19 -3.02
N ARG A 35 -0.12 5.98 -3.67
CA ARG A 35 0.74 4.82 -3.42
C ARG A 35 1.97 5.22 -2.64
N VAL A 36 2.23 4.53 -1.53
CA VAL A 36 3.44 4.71 -0.70
C VAL A 36 4.02 3.33 -0.42
N ASN A 37 5.27 3.11 -0.80
CA ASN A 37 5.93 1.81 -0.69
C ASN A 37 5.11 0.67 -1.34
N ARG A 38 4.61 0.89 -2.56
CA ARG A 38 3.73 -0.03 -3.34
C ARG A 38 2.35 -0.33 -2.72
N MET A 39 2.08 0.13 -1.50
CA MET A 39 0.76 0.00 -0.88
C MET A 39 -0.16 1.12 -1.33
N LEU A 40 -1.44 0.81 -1.53
CA LEU A 40 -2.46 1.81 -1.82
C LEU A 40 -3.00 2.37 -0.51
N TRP A 41 -2.88 3.67 -0.33
CA TRP A 41 -3.42 4.39 0.82
C TRP A 41 -4.63 5.17 0.36
N THR A 42 -5.72 5.10 1.13
CA THR A 42 -6.94 5.86 0.90
C THR A 42 -7.21 6.75 2.11
N LEU A 43 -7.44 8.03 1.84
CA LEU A 43 -7.99 9.00 2.79
C LEU A 43 -9.45 9.22 2.42
N THR A 44 -10.34 8.90 3.34
CA THR A 44 -11.76 9.25 3.28
C THR A 44 -12.01 10.41 4.22
N LEU A 45 -12.59 11.50 3.73
CA LEU A 45 -13.05 12.63 4.52
C LEU A 45 -14.58 12.58 4.55
N GLU A 46 -15.17 12.42 5.72
CA GLU A 46 -16.62 12.39 5.92
C GLU A 46 -17.09 13.67 6.61
N PHE A 47 -18.03 14.38 5.98
CA PHE A 47 -18.57 15.65 6.46
C PHE A 47 -19.85 15.38 7.25
N ASN A 48 -19.68 15.23 8.56
CA ASN A 48 -20.74 14.80 9.46
C ASN A 48 -21.39 15.97 10.21
N LYS A 49 -22.63 15.75 10.65
CA LYS A 49 -23.42 16.69 11.44
C LYS A 49 -23.96 15.97 12.66
N THR A 50 -23.72 16.53 13.85
CA THR A 50 -24.41 16.03 15.05
C THR A 50 -25.85 16.53 15.07
N MET A 51 -26.78 15.72 15.60
CA MET A 51 -28.15 16.15 15.83
C MET A 51 -28.40 16.30 17.33
N ASN A 52 -28.88 17.47 17.77
CA ASN A 52 -29.29 17.62 19.15
C ASN A 52 -30.67 16.99 19.36
N MET A 53 -30.70 15.80 19.98
CA MET A 53 -31.91 15.01 20.18
C MET A 53 -32.99 15.71 21.03
N ARG A 54 -32.60 16.62 21.94
CA ARG A 54 -33.55 17.32 22.82
C ARG A 54 -34.35 18.38 22.07
N ASN A 55 -33.71 19.06 21.12
CA ASN A 55 -34.27 20.28 20.51
C ASN A 55 -34.50 20.13 18.99
N ARG A 56 -34.13 18.99 18.40
CA ARG A 56 -34.09 18.72 16.94
C ARG A 56 -33.36 19.80 16.13
N LYS A 57 -32.47 20.56 16.76
CA LYS A 57 -31.62 21.55 16.09
C LYS A 57 -30.37 20.88 15.53
N GLU A 58 -29.95 21.34 14.36
CA GLU A 58 -28.66 20.97 13.76
C GLU A 58 -27.56 21.29 14.79
N GLY A 59 -26.77 20.28 15.12
CA GLY A 59 -25.66 20.39 16.06
C GLY A 59 -24.38 20.82 15.36
N ARG A 60 -23.25 20.59 16.02
CA ARG A 60 -21.91 20.88 15.48
C ARG A 60 -21.65 20.04 14.24
N ARG A 61 -21.05 20.67 13.24
CA ARG A 61 -20.50 20.00 12.06
C ARG A 61 -19.05 19.62 12.34
N TYR A 62 -18.62 18.47 11.85
CA TYR A 62 -17.24 18.02 11.96
C TYR A 62 -16.84 17.24 10.72
N ILE A 63 -15.54 17.22 10.43
CA ILE A 63 -14.98 16.42 9.34
C ILE A 63 -14.25 15.27 10.00
N GLU A 64 -14.60 14.04 9.64
CA GLU A 64 -13.91 12.84 10.11
C GLU A 64 -12.94 12.37 9.02
N ALA A 65 -11.64 12.30 9.32
CA ALA A 65 -10.65 11.73 8.43
C ALA A 65 -10.41 10.26 8.79
N LYS A 66 -10.66 9.37 7.82
CA LYS A 66 -10.39 7.94 7.90
C LYS A 66 -9.28 7.58 6.93
N ILE A 67 -8.22 7.00 7.46
CA ILE A 67 -7.08 6.56 6.64
C ILE A 67 -7.05 5.05 6.65
N LYS A 68 -7.04 4.48 5.45
CA LYS A 68 -7.01 3.05 5.21
C LYS A 68 -5.82 2.70 4.33
N CYS A 69 -5.00 1.77 4.80
CA CYS A 69 -4.02 1.10 3.96
C CYS A 69 -4.72 -0.08 3.28
N HIS A 70 -4.92 0.00 1.98
CA HIS A 70 -5.40 -1.12 1.18
C HIS A 70 -4.22 -2.00 0.84
N ASN A 71 -4.19 -3.16 1.49
CA ASN A 71 -3.40 -4.25 0.99
C ASN A 71 -4.28 -5.07 0.04
N ASN A 72 -3.99 -5.03 -1.26
CA ASN A 72 -4.63 -5.94 -2.21
C ASN A 72 -4.17 -7.40 -2.01
N ILE A 73 -3.14 -7.59 -1.18
CA ILE A 73 -2.50 -8.86 -0.90
C ILE A 73 -3.17 -9.48 0.34
N LYS A 74 -3.71 -10.70 0.19
CA LYS A 74 -4.36 -11.49 1.26
C LYS A 74 -3.35 -12.14 2.22
N THR A 75 -2.35 -11.41 2.71
CA THR A 75 -1.32 -11.98 3.61
C THR A 75 -1.28 -11.26 4.96
N ASN A 76 -0.71 -11.96 5.95
CA ASN A 76 -0.41 -11.46 7.29
C ASN A 76 0.67 -10.36 7.20
N PHE A 77 0.25 -9.15 6.85
CA PHE A 77 1.11 -7.99 6.65
C PHE A 77 0.81 -6.88 7.67
N GLU A 78 1.70 -6.66 8.60
CA GLU A 78 1.64 -5.56 9.55
C GLU A 78 2.40 -4.35 9.00
N CYS A 79 1.75 -3.18 8.93
CA CYS A 79 2.38 -1.93 8.54
C CYS A 79 2.41 -0.96 9.72
N VAL A 80 3.59 -0.49 10.08
CA VAL A 80 3.75 0.60 11.03
C VAL A 80 4.02 1.89 10.25
N ALA A 81 3.09 2.84 10.33
CA ALA A 81 3.24 4.12 9.67
C ALA A 81 3.01 5.28 10.64
N LYS A 82 3.81 6.33 10.47
CA LYS A 82 3.60 7.65 11.02
C LYS A 82 2.70 8.40 10.06
N VAL A 83 1.58 8.90 10.54
CA VAL A 83 0.63 9.63 9.69
C VAL A 83 0.38 11.00 10.30
N ALA A 84 0.65 12.03 9.51
CA ALA A 84 0.45 13.41 9.92
C ALA A 84 -0.59 14.05 8.99
N LEU A 85 -1.73 14.43 9.55
CA LEU A 85 -2.72 15.24 8.84
C LEU A 85 -2.53 16.69 9.24
N LYS A 86 -2.09 17.50 8.28
CA LYS A 86 -1.92 18.94 8.39
C LYS A 86 -3.08 19.62 7.71
N THR A 87 -3.85 20.38 8.46
CA THR A 87 -4.91 21.23 7.92
C THR A 87 -4.46 22.68 7.96
N VAL A 88 -4.50 23.34 6.81
CA VAL A 88 -4.17 24.75 6.64
C VAL A 88 -5.45 25.50 6.32
N LEU A 89 -5.80 26.43 7.19
CA LEU A 89 -6.99 27.26 7.07
C LEU A 89 -6.58 28.61 6.56
N ARG A 90 -7.18 29.03 5.45
CA ARG A 90 -6.99 30.37 4.92
C ARG A 90 -8.30 31.14 5.14
N ALA A 91 -8.31 31.97 6.18
CA ALA A 91 -9.44 32.87 6.41
C ALA A 91 -9.46 33.96 5.32
N GLU A 92 -10.64 34.53 5.07
CA GLU A 92 -10.85 35.60 4.06
C GLU A 92 -9.98 36.84 4.31
N ASN A 93 -9.58 37.09 5.57
CA ASN A 93 -8.68 38.17 5.94
C ASN A 93 -7.19 37.86 5.70
N GLY A 94 -6.87 36.72 5.06
CA GLY A 94 -5.50 36.27 4.80
C GLY A 94 -4.80 35.66 6.01
N LYS A 95 -5.44 35.57 7.18
CA LYS A 95 -4.87 34.90 8.36
C LYS A 95 -4.83 33.39 8.11
N ILE A 96 -3.63 32.82 8.20
CA ILE A 96 -3.41 31.39 8.06
C ILE A 96 -3.36 30.76 9.45
N THR A 97 -4.24 29.79 9.70
CA THR A 97 -4.19 28.95 10.91
C THR A 97 -3.82 27.54 10.48
N THR A 98 -2.72 27.00 11.01
CA THR A 98 -2.31 25.62 10.75
C THR A 98 -2.67 24.76 11.95
N ILE A 99 -3.46 23.72 11.72
CA ILE A 99 -3.76 22.68 12.70
C ILE A 99 -3.02 21.43 12.24
N VAL A 100 -2.04 20.98 13.01
CA VAL A 100 -1.33 19.73 12.74
C VAL A 100 -1.80 18.68 13.72
N SER A 101 -2.32 17.59 13.19
CA SER A 101 -2.61 16.39 13.95
C SER A 101 -1.67 15.29 13.50
N VAL A 102 -0.98 14.68 14.46
CA VAL A 102 -0.06 13.56 14.20
C VAL A 102 -0.60 12.35 14.92
N SER A 103 -0.76 11.24 14.20
CA SER A 103 -0.97 9.93 14.79
C SER A 103 0.15 8.97 14.38
N ASN A 104 0.43 8.03 15.27
CA ASN A 104 1.34 6.92 15.00
C ASN A 104 0.57 5.59 15.05
N PRO A 105 -0.42 5.39 14.16
CA PRO A 105 -1.20 4.16 14.17
C PRO A 105 -0.35 2.96 13.73
N VAL A 106 -0.52 1.85 14.44
CA VAL A 106 -0.07 0.53 13.98
C VAL A 106 -1.21 -0.07 13.16
N TYR A 107 -0.94 -0.41 11.91
CA TYR A 107 -1.93 -0.93 10.98
C TYR A 107 -1.75 -2.44 10.77
N SER A 108 -2.82 -3.20 11.01
CA SER A 108 -2.93 -4.64 10.71
C SER A 108 -3.87 -4.84 9.50
N PRO A 109 -3.69 -5.89 8.65
CA PRO A 109 -4.44 -6.06 7.39
C PRO A 109 -5.95 -5.99 7.55
N ASP A 110 -6.44 -6.42 8.71
CA ASP A 110 -7.87 -6.64 8.92
C ASP A 110 -8.56 -5.45 9.60
N HIS A 111 -7.84 -4.54 10.26
CA HIS A 111 -8.44 -3.54 11.15
C HIS A 111 -7.67 -2.21 11.23
N ALA A 112 -7.24 -1.71 10.08
CA ALA A 112 -6.48 -0.46 9.96
C ALA A 112 -7.37 0.75 9.64
N GLU A 113 -8.28 1.13 10.54
CA GLU A 113 -9.03 2.39 10.45
C GLU A 113 -8.50 3.37 11.49
N CYS A 114 -7.76 4.40 11.05
CA CYS A 114 -7.40 5.50 11.94
C CYS A 114 -8.51 6.55 11.85
N ARG A 115 -9.35 6.66 12.89
CA ARG A 115 -10.34 7.73 13.03
C ARG A 115 -9.68 8.94 13.65
N MET A 116 -9.55 10.00 12.88
CA MET A 116 -8.78 11.16 13.31
C MET A 116 -9.51 12.47 13.04
N ILE A 117 -9.62 13.22 14.14
CA ILE A 117 -9.90 14.66 14.28
C ILE A 117 -11.36 15.04 14.08
N GLN A 118 -11.91 15.72 15.09
CA GLN A 118 -13.12 16.51 14.93
C GLN A 118 -12.72 17.97 14.80
N PHE A 119 -13.34 18.63 13.83
CA PHE A 119 -13.05 19.98 13.40
C PHE A 119 -14.26 20.84 13.76
N GLU A 120 -14.08 21.94 14.50
CA GLU A 120 -15.20 22.78 14.95
C GLU A 120 -15.74 23.71 13.84
N ASP A 121 -16.97 24.23 14.05
CA ASP A 121 -17.84 24.89 13.06
C ASP A 121 -17.20 26.02 12.24
N ASN A 122 -16.15 26.66 12.75
CA ASN A 122 -15.47 27.78 12.09
C ASN A 122 -14.80 27.39 10.74
N LEU A 123 -14.65 26.09 10.49
CA LEU A 123 -13.97 25.53 9.33
C LEU A 123 -14.81 25.53 8.05
N PHE A 124 -16.13 25.63 8.18
CA PHE A 124 -17.06 25.55 7.05
C PHE A 124 -17.22 26.87 6.29
N TYR A 125 -16.59 27.95 6.75
CA TYR A 125 -16.76 29.30 6.19
C TYR A 125 -15.48 29.86 5.57
N ALA A 126 -14.43 29.05 5.46
CA ALA A 126 -13.13 29.47 4.94
C ALA A 126 -12.67 28.56 3.80
N ASP A 127 -11.70 29.04 3.02
CA ASP A 127 -10.93 28.19 2.12
C ASP A 127 -10.03 27.28 2.97
N VAL A 128 -10.17 25.97 2.77
CA VAL A 128 -9.47 24.96 3.56
C VAL A 128 -8.56 24.16 2.65
N GLU A 129 -7.26 24.18 2.95
CA GLU A 129 -6.27 23.31 2.34
C GLU A 129 -5.93 22.19 3.31
N MET A 130 -6.23 20.94 2.94
CA MET A 130 -5.86 19.77 3.70
C MET A 130 -4.65 19.09 3.06
N GLN A 131 -3.62 18.85 3.87
CA GLN A 131 -2.39 18.18 3.49
C GLN A 131 -2.22 16.95 4.38
N LEU A 132 -2.39 15.77 3.81
CA LEU A 132 -2.04 14.51 4.46
C LEU A 132 -0.61 14.12 4.09
N GLU A 133 0.20 13.86 5.10
CA GLU A 133 1.56 13.36 4.99
C GLU A 133 1.64 11.96 5.61
N ILE A 134 2.07 10.99 4.82
CA ILE A 134 2.17 9.58 5.22
C ILE A 134 3.65 9.20 5.21
N ILE A 135 4.17 8.83 6.36
CA ILE A 135 5.56 8.39 6.54
C ILE A 135 5.52 6.93 6.97
N VAL A 136 5.84 6.02 6.06
CA VAL A 136 5.89 4.59 6.38
C VAL A 136 7.17 4.33 7.18
N ILE A 137 7.03 3.86 8.42
CA ILE A 137 8.17 3.60 9.31
C ILE A 137 8.73 2.21 9.03
N SER A 138 7.86 1.21 9.05
CA SER A 138 8.23 -0.18 8.76
C SER A 138 7.03 -0.95 8.23
N CYS A 139 7.32 -1.96 7.43
CA CYS A 139 6.32 -2.87 6.89
C CYS A 139 6.78 -4.29 7.22
N LYS A 140 6.16 -4.92 8.22
CA LYS A 140 6.43 -6.30 8.58
C LYS A 140 5.42 -7.20 7.90
N GLY A 141 5.85 -7.86 6.85
CA GLY A 141 5.03 -8.91 6.27
C GLY A 141 5.75 -9.54 5.12
N ILE A 142 5.29 -10.73 4.77
CA ILE A 142 5.74 -11.37 3.55
C ILE A 142 4.93 -10.66 2.46
N PRO A 143 5.51 -9.74 1.65
CA PRO A 143 4.85 -9.29 0.44
C PRO A 143 4.39 -10.55 -0.29
N GLU A 144 3.22 -10.53 -0.94
CA GLU A 144 2.80 -11.70 -1.73
C GLU A 144 4.00 -12.09 -2.56
N ILE A 145 4.58 -13.21 -2.16
CA ILE A 145 5.44 -13.97 -2.99
C ILE A 145 4.58 -14.13 -4.23
N TYR A 146 4.96 -13.47 -5.33
CA TYR A 146 4.40 -13.75 -6.65
C TYR A 146 4.22 -15.25 -6.67
N ASP A 147 2.97 -15.72 -6.65
CA ASP A 147 2.70 -17.15 -6.54
C ASP A 147 3.06 -17.69 -7.90
N PRO A 148 4.29 -18.18 -8.10
CA PRO A 148 4.76 -18.46 -9.45
C PRO A 148 4.08 -19.73 -9.97
N LEU A 149 3.24 -20.37 -9.14
CA LEU A 149 2.31 -21.42 -9.52
C LEU A 149 1.03 -20.86 -10.16
N LYS A 150 0.60 -19.63 -9.82
CA LYS A 150 -0.66 -19.01 -10.32
C LYS A 150 -0.44 -18.07 -11.48
N SER A 151 0.63 -17.30 -11.48
CA SER A 151 1.00 -16.45 -12.59
C SER A 151 1.97 -17.24 -13.46
N ILE A 152 1.44 -17.83 -14.52
CA ILE A 152 2.24 -18.43 -15.58
C ILE A 152 2.80 -17.24 -16.38
N PRO A 153 4.12 -16.98 -16.38
CA PRO A 153 4.67 -16.10 -17.39
C PRO A 153 4.30 -16.69 -18.75
N GLU A 154 3.69 -15.90 -19.63
CA GLU A 154 3.45 -16.28 -21.04
C GLU A 154 4.74 -16.80 -21.71
N PHE A 155 5.89 -16.41 -21.17
CA PHE A 155 7.24 -16.76 -21.60
C PHE A 155 7.92 -17.87 -20.78
N ALA A 156 7.20 -18.66 -19.99
CA ALA A 156 7.80 -19.76 -19.24
C ALA A 156 8.22 -20.91 -20.18
N ASP A 157 9.52 -21.25 -20.18
CA ASP A 157 10.13 -22.27 -21.02
C ASP A 157 10.84 -23.38 -20.20
N VAL A 158 10.72 -23.34 -18.87
CA VAL A 158 11.23 -24.38 -17.97
C VAL A 158 10.33 -24.60 -16.75
N THR A 159 10.25 -25.85 -16.31
CA THR A 159 9.61 -26.24 -15.04
C THR A 159 10.66 -26.79 -14.09
N LEU A 160 10.76 -26.20 -12.90
CA LEU A 160 11.61 -26.65 -11.81
C LEU A 160 10.77 -27.45 -10.82
N ILE A 161 11.19 -28.66 -10.48
CA ILE A 161 10.53 -29.52 -9.50
C ILE A 161 11.34 -29.46 -8.21
N ILE A 162 10.78 -28.84 -7.18
CA ILE A 162 11.44 -28.63 -5.88
C ILE A 162 10.51 -29.16 -4.80
N GLU A 163 10.97 -30.12 -3.99
CA GLU A 163 10.14 -30.78 -2.95
C GLU A 163 8.82 -31.33 -3.52
N GLY A 164 8.83 -31.88 -4.74
CA GLY A 164 7.65 -32.39 -5.44
C GLY A 164 6.70 -31.33 -6.00
N LYS A 165 6.99 -30.04 -5.80
CA LYS A 165 6.19 -28.93 -6.34
C LYS A 165 6.75 -28.45 -7.67
N LYS A 166 5.89 -28.26 -8.67
CA LYS A 166 6.25 -27.77 -10.00
C LYS A 166 6.21 -26.25 -10.05
N LEU A 167 7.32 -25.60 -10.38
CA LEU A 167 7.49 -24.16 -10.50
C LEU A 167 7.81 -23.79 -11.95
N LYS A 168 6.93 -23.05 -12.63
CA LYS A 168 7.20 -22.56 -13.99
C LYS A 168 8.11 -21.33 -13.93
N SER A 169 9.11 -21.28 -14.80
CA SER A 169 10.08 -20.19 -14.87
C SER A 169 10.58 -19.98 -16.30
N ASN A 170 11.52 -19.05 -16.47
CA ASN A 170 12.16 -18.74 -17.74
C ASN A 170 13.68 -18.96 -17.66
N LYS A 171 14.24 -19.72 -18.61
CA LYS A 171 15.66 -20.11 -18.65
C LYS A 171 16.54 -18.87 -18.75
N LEU A 172 16.20 -17.90 -19.60
CA LEU A 172 17.00 -16.69 -19.81
C LEU A 172 17.20 -15.92 -18.51
N TYR A 173 16.15 -15.67 -17.73
CA TYR A 173 16.29 -14.98 -16.44
C TYR A 173 17.13 -15.80 -15.43
N LEU A 174 16.90 -17.11 -15.36
CA LEU A 174 17.65 -17.98 -14.47
C LEU A 174 19.15 -18.03 -14.82
N THR A 175 19.51 -18.09 -16.12
CA THR A 175 20.92 -18.12 -16.56
C THR A 175 21.60 -16.76 -16.43
N MET A 176 20.87 -15.66 -16.65
CA MET A 176 21.38 -14.30 -16.46
C MET A 176 21.80 -14.05 -15.01
N HIS A 177 21.05 -14.58 -14.04
CA HIS A 177 21.30 -14.36 -12.62
C HIS A 177 22.06 -15.51 -11.93
N SER A 178 22.29 -16.63 -12.60
CA SER A 178 23.00 -17.78 -12.04
C SER A 178 23.75 -18.60 -13.10
N PRO A 179 25.10 -18.61 -13.07
CA PRO A 179 25.88 -19.43 -13.99
C PRO A 179 25.65 -20.94 -13.78
N VAL A 180 25.17 -21.35 -12.61
CA VAL A 180 24.79 -22.75 -12.32
C VAL A 180 23.63 -23.18 -13.22
N PHE A 181 22.61 -22.34 -13.37
CA PHE A 181 21.51 -22.60 -14.30
C PHE A 181 21.98 -22.55 -15.75
N GLY A 182 22.91 -21.64 -16.08
CA GLY A 182 23.55 -21.59 -17.40
C GLY A 182 24.16 -22.93 -17.80
N LYS A 183 25.00 -23.48 -16.91
CA LYS A 183 25.63 -24.78 -17.12
C LYS A 183 24.62 -25.94 -17.10
N MET A 184 23.67 -25.93 -16.17
CA MET A 184 22.64 -26.96 -16.05
C MET A 184 21.81 -27.08 -17.34
N PHE A 185 21.44 -25.96 -17.96
CA PHE A 185 20.63 -25.97 -19.18
C PHE A 185 21.45 -26.26 -20.45
N SER A 186 22.75 -25.90 -20.47
CA SER A 186 23.64 -26.25 -21.59
C SER A 186 24.01 -27.73 -21.60
N ASP A 187 24.33 -28.29 -20.43
CA ASP A 187 24.84 -29.66 -20.30
C ASP A 187 23.72 -30.70 -20.51
N ASN A 188 22.50 -30.36 -20.11
CA ASN A 188 21.34 -31.21 -20.32
C ASN A 188 20.12 -30.38 -20.75
N PRO A 189 19.90 -30.19 -22.07
CA PRO A 189 18.80 -29.39 -22.58
C PRO A 189 17.46 -30.14 -22.46
N GLN A 190 16.72 -29.84 -21.41
CA GLN A 190 15.37 -30.37 -21.14
C GLN A 190 14.44 -29.26 -20.65
N ASN A 191 13.15 -29.57 -20.48
CA ASN A 191 12.14 -28.58 -20.05
C ASN A 191 11.68 -28.79 -18.61
N GLU A 192 12.03 -29.90 -17.97
CA GLU A 192 11.78 -30.15 -16.55
C GLU A 192 13.10 -30.49 -15.84
N TYR A 193 13.36 -29.88 -14.68
CA TYR A 193 14.54 -30.16 -13.86
C TYR A 193 14.13 -30.40 -12.41
N VAL A 194 14.61 -31.48 -11.82
CA VAL A 194 14.47 -31.74 -10.38
C VAL A 194 15.63 -31.07 -9.66
N LEU A 195 15.31 -30.24 -8.67
CA LEU A 195 16.29 -29.55 -7.84
C LEU A 195 16.28 -30.17 -6.43
N ASP A 196 17.14 -31.16 -6.25
CA ASP A 196 17.35 -31.79 -4.94
C ASP A 196 18.19 -30.88 -4.05
N ASN A 197 17.91 -30.88 -2.74
CA ASN A 197 18.58 -30.06 -1.72
C ASN A 197 18.29 -28.55 -1.76
N VAL A 198 17.16 -28.16 -2.34
CA VAL A 198 16.69 -26.77 -2.34
C VAL A 198 15.35 -26.71 -1.61
N SER A 199 15.20 -25.83 -0.62
CA SER A 199 13.88 -25.58 -0.02
C SER A 199 13.02 -24.79 -0.99
N PHE A 200 11.78 -25.25 -1.22
CA PHE A 200 10.84 -24.54 -2.10
C PHE A 200 10.64 -23.10 -1.65
N SER A 201 10.48 -22.89 -0.34
CA SER A 201 10.27 -21.55 0.24
C SER A 201 11.43 -20.58 0.00
N GLN A 202 12.67 -21.06 0.12
CA GLN A 202 13.86 -20.24 -0.09
C GLN A 202 14.08 -19.97 -1.57
N PHE A 203 13.84 -20.96 -2.44
CA PHE A 203 14.00 -20.80 -3.87
C PHE A 203 13.02 -19.79 -4.44
N VAL A 204 11.78 -19.82 -3.97
CA VAL A 204 10.75 -18.89 -4.42
C VAL A 204 11.10 -17.43 -4.06
N LEU A 205 11.79 -17.18 -2.95
CA LEU A 205 12.32 -15.84 -2.64
C LEU A 205 13.37 -15.39 -3.65
N LEU A 206 14.32 -16.28 -3.98
CA LEU A 206 15.32 -16.01 -5.02
C LEU A 206 14.64 -15.76 -6.38
N HIS A 207 13.70 -16.64 -6.75
CA HIS A 207 12.95 -16.59 -7.99
C HIS A 207 12.23 -15.24 -8.15
N ASN A 208 11.56 -14.77 -7.11
CA ASN A 208 10.87 -13.48 -7.13
C ASN A 208 11.82 -12.27 -7.14
N ALA A 209 13.07 -12.44 -6.69
CA ALA A 209 14.07 -11.39 -6.77
C ALA A 209 14.66 -11.23 -8.19
N ILE A 210 14.69 -12.33 -8.96
CA ILE A 210 15.30 -12.36 -10.31
C ILE A 210 14.28 -12.25 -11.44
N MET A 211 13.04 -12.68 -11.21
CA MET A 211 11.98 -12.57 -12.21
C MET A 211 11.43 -11.15 -12.18
N PRO A 212 11.22 -10.51 -13.35
CA PRO A 212 10.50 -9.26 -13.38
C PRO A 212 9.11 -9.51 -12.79
N ALA A 213 8.72 -8.71 -11.80
CA ALA A 213 7.33 -8.67 -11.37
C ALA A 213 6.52 -8.38 -12.62
N GLY A 214 5.62 -9.29 -13.00
CA GLY A 214 4.67 -9.03 -14.07
C GLY A 214 3.79 -7.88 -13.64
N GLU A 215 4.24 -6.64 -13.87
CA GLU A 215 3.36 -5.50 -13.87
C GLU A 215 2.46 -5.72 -15.08
N ASP A 216 1.16 -5.89 -14.82
CA ASP A 216 0.15 -5.77 -15.88
C ASP A 216 0.43 -4.46 -16.61
N ILE A 217 0.99 -4.55 -17.83
CA ILE A 217 1.10 -3.40 -18.71
C ILE A 217 -0.32 -3.08 -19.15
N LYS A 218 -1.06 -2.37 -18.30
CA LYS A 218 -2.34 -1.78 -18.67
C LYS A 218 -2.04 -0.63 -19.61
N GLY A 219 -2.10 -0.90 -20.90
CA GLY A 219 -2.13 0.14 -21.91
C GLY A 219 -1.46 -0.23 -23.22
N ILE A 220 -2.07 -1.15 -23.98
CA ILE A 220 -2.16 -1.03 -25.44
C ILE A 220 -3.52 -1.61 -25.85
N ASN A 221 -4.52 -0.73 -25.97
CA ASN A 221 -5.68 -0.85 -26.86
C ASN A 221 -6.13 0.56 -27.21
#